data_AF-E1Z2U8-F1
#
_entry.id   AF-E1Z2U8-F1
#
_cell.length_a   1.000
_cell.length_b   1.000
_cell.length_c   1.000
_cell.angle_alpha   90.00
_cell.angle_beta   90.00
_cell.angle_gamma   90.00
#
_symmetry.space_group_name_H-M   'P 1'
#
loop_
_entity.id
_entity.type
_entity.pdbx_description
1 polymer ?
#
loop_
_entity_poly.entity_id
_entity_poly.type
_entity_poly.pdbx_seq_one_letter_code
_entity_poly.pdbx_strand_id
1 'polypeptide(L)'
;MAGGVDLDWLCGVVARHAPAFFLHPADRFMPCTAEFFLQHSELRAEVDGRSALLLPQGSVAAPLLLEAQRAVPPGCRLWLNLDPAARRGMPQEALDDVPIFAHPKLILGPDGCTVEALELTYITLYAHNGAYRVGGVGLIKTGDHDGDWEHCTARVHPTTGELLGMWYNAHRCRDGCWVAGPQVPRDPQTGRVAAYVALHGHGTYPRPGRVLRHFFLGNDLCSGAGPVWRPRRVVLLPPLHREAEAAAAGEALAPIGATDCHGSVRLDDAPAEQQGDEGQADSLEAGLGALSLAGQHAAEDGRAAPGGSGSGSGYVSSGRPVRRLGSRSLLQVPSRGSSLSSTSADGVVPAANGGAPAANSGCSGSSVPEVVVDDPCEWMFFRGDWGTIEAPIRQAWFSRAEPPVSRTSLLRIFGHFVPEPS
;
A
#
# COMPACT_ATOMS: atom_id res chain seq x y z
N MET A 1 26.66 11.98 21.10
CA MET A 1 26.18 10.64 21.49
C MET A 1 25.10 10.25 20.50
N ALA A 2 25.44 9.51 19.44
CA ALA A 2 24.45 9.00 18.50
C ALA A 2 23.72 7.86 19.20
N GLY A 3 22.66 8.19 19.95
CA GLY A 3 21.82 7.21 20.61
C GLY A 3 21.04 6.45 19.53
N GLY A 4 21.44 5.21 19.25
CA GLY A 4 20.60 4.31 18.47
C GLY A 4 19.27 4.09 19.18
N VAL A 5 18.20 3.93 18.41
CA VAL A 5 16.91 3.49 18.97
C VAL A 5 17.10 2.08 19.53
N ASP A 6 16.71 1.88 20.80
CA ASP A 6 16.66 0.55 21.41
C ASP A 6 15.68 -0.31 20.60
N LEU A 7 16.22 -1.32 19.91
CA LEU A 7 15.46 -2.18 19.01
C LEU A 7 14.45 -3.03 19.77
N ASP A 8 14.78 -3.47 20.99
CA ASP A 8 13.86 -4.28 21.81
C ASP A 8 12.68 -3.42 22.26
N TRP A 9 12.95 -2.18 22.69
CA TRP A 9 11.91 -1.21 22.99
C TRP A 9 11.02 -0.95 21.77
N LEU A 10 11.62 -0.69 20.60
CA LEU A 10 10.88 -0.43 19.37
C LEU A 10 9.98 -1.62 18.99
N CYS A 11 10.51 -2.84 19.02
CA CYS A 11 9.74 -4.06 18.77
C CYS A 11 8.57 -4.17 19.75
N GLY A 12 8.80 -3.91 21.04
CA GLY A 12 7.74 -3.91 22.05
C GLY A 12 6.63 -2.89 21.77
N VAL A 13 6.97 -1.68 21.31
CA VAL A 13 5.99 -0.64 20.97
C VAL A 13 5.25 -0.99 19.67
N VAL A 14 5.95 -1.49 18.64
CA VAL A 14 5.36 -1.96 17.37
C VAL A 14 4.36 -3.08 17.62
N ALA A 15 4.71 -4.06 18.46
CA ALA A 15 3.83 -5.17 18.76
C ALA A 15 2.59 -4.73 19.56
N ARG A 16 2.78 -3.83 20.53
CA ARG A 16 1.71 -3.31 21.40
C ARG A 16 0.61 -2.58 20.63
N HIS A 17 0.97 -1.84 19.59
CA HIS A 17 0.02 -1.02 18.81
C HIS A 17 -0.39 -1.65 17.48
N ALA A 18 0.02 -2.89 17.21
CA ALA A 18 -0.37 -3.64 16.03
C ALA A 18 -1.91 -3.79 15.93
N PRO A 19 -2.54 -3.37 14.82
CA PRO A 19 -3.98 -3.45 14.69
C PRO A 19 -4.51 -4.87 14.52
N ALA A 20 -5.80 -5.04 14.85
CA ALA A 20 -6.66 -6.10 14.36
C ALA A 20 -7.59 -5.50 13.29
N PHE A 21 -7.71 -6.17 12.15
CA PHE A 21 -8.47 -5.71 11.00
C PHE A 21 -9.80 -6.47 10.90
N PHE A 22 -10.91 -5.76 11.01
CA PHE A 22 -12.26 -6.31 10.84
C PHE A 22 -12.63 -6.20 9.37
N LEU A 23 -12.56 -7.33 8.66
CA LEU A 23 -12.83 -7.39 7.22
C LEU A 23 -14.35 -7.43 6.99
N HIS A 24 -14.81 -6.81 5.91
CA HIS A 24 -16.23 -6.82 5.58
C HIS A 24 -16.68 -8.25 5.20
N PRO A 25 -17.81 -8.77 5.73
CA PRO A 25 -18.23 -10.17 5.49
C PRO A 25 -18.59 -10.49 4.03
N ALA A 26 -18.92 -9.46 3.25
CA ALA A 26 -19.21 -9.61 1.82
C ALA A 26 -17.96 -9.48 0.93
N ASP A 27 -16.80 -9.15 1.52
CA ASP A 27 -15.57 -9.03 0.75
C ASP A 27 -15.05 -10.40 0.34
N ARG A 28 -14.60 -10.49 -0.90
CA ARG A 28 -14.04 -11.72 -1.49
C ARG A 28 -12.54 -11.62 -1.70
N PHE A 29 -11.96 -10.44 -1.45
CA PHE A 29 -10.56 -10.17 -1.63
C PHE A 29 -9.91 -10.05 -0.25
N MET A 30 -9.13 -11.06 0.10
CA MET A 30 -8.48 -11.18 1.40
C MET A 30 -7.06 -10.62 1.31
N PRO A 31 -6.45 -10.21 2.44
CA PRO A 31 -5.06 -9.78 2.46
C PRO A 31 -4.14 -10.91 1.98
N CYS A 32 -2.97 -10.54 1.46
CA CYS A 32 -1.95 -11.49 1.04
C CYS A 32 -0.54 -11.02 1.42
N THR A 33 0.43 -11.93 1.34
CA THR A 33 1.84 -11.56 1.52
C THR A 33 2.40 -10.95 0.23
N ALA A 34 3.52 -10.23 0.33
CA ALA A 34 4.25 -9.74 -0.83
C ALA A 34 4.72 -10.92 -1.71
N GLU A 35 5.20 -12.00 -1.10
CA GLU A 35 5.65 -13.22 -1.77
C GLU A 35 4.51 -13.90 -2.53
N PHE A 36 3.31 -13.96 -1.94
CA PHE A 36 2.13 -14.47 -2.63
C PHE A 36 1.86 -13.64 -3.90
N PHE A 37 1.83 -12.32 -3.78
CA PHE A 37 1.58 -11.45 -4.92
C PHE A 37 2.62 -11.62 -6.02
N LEU A 38 3.91 -11.64 -5.64
CA LEU A 38 5.01 -11.84 -6.58
C LEU A 38 4.91 -13.21 -7.27
N GLN A 39 4.75 -14.30 -6.51
CA GLN A 39 4.68 -15.66 -7.06
C GLN A 39 3.53 -15.82 -8.07
N HIS A 40 2.44 -15.07 -7.91
CA HIS A 40 1.28 -15.10 -8.80
C HIS A 40 1.30 -14.00 -9.87
N SER A 41 2.39 -13.26 -10.00
CA SER A 41 2.55 -12.19 -11.00
C SER A 41 3.58 -12.54 -12.06
N GLU A 42 3.40 -11.98 -13.26
CA GLU A 42 4.46 -11.80 -14.24
C GLU A 42 5.15 -10.43 -14.04
N LEU A 43 6.46 -10.34 -14.24
CA LEU A 43 7.14 -9.04 -14.36
C LEU A 43 7.21 -8.65 -15.84
N ARG A 44 6.75 -7.44 -16.14
CA ARG A 44 6.76 -6.87 -17.48
C ARG A 44 7.45 -5.51 -17.51
N ALA A 45 8.01 -5.17 -18.67
CA ALA A 45 8.57 -3.86 -18.96
C ALA A 45 7.95 -3.28 -20.23
N GLU A 46 7.98 -1.95 -20.34
CA GLU A 46 7.80 -1.25 -21.61
C GLU A 46 9.16 -1.06 -22.27
N VAL A 47 9.34 -1.67 -23.45
CA VAL A 47 10.54 -1.60 -24.29
C VAL A 47 10.12 -1.21 -25.69
N ASP A 48 10.64 -0.09 -26.20
CA ASP A 48 10.29 0.47 -27.52
C ASP A 48 8.78 0.61 -27.75
N GLY A 49 8.04 1.07 -26.72
CA GLY A 49 6.58 1.24 -26.75
C GLY A 49 5.79 -0.07 -26.77
N ARG A 50 6.41 -1.21 -26.45
CA ARG A 50 5.77 -2.53 -26.40
C ARG A 50 5.96 -3.19 -25.05
N SER A 51 4.99 -3.99 -24.63
CA SER A 51 5.12 -4.83 -23.44
C SER A 51 6.05 -6.02 -23.73
N ALA A 52 7.10 -6.14 -22.94
CA ALA A 52 8.00 -7.28 -22.92
C ALA A 52 7.85 -8.04 -21.59
N LEU A 53 7.78 -9.38 -21.67
CA LEU A 53 7.82 -10.25 -20.50
C LEU A 53 9.27 -10.40 -20.03
N LEU A 54 9.54 -10.07 -18.76
CA LEU A 54 10.86 -10.24 -18.15
C LEU A 54 10.94 -11.52 -17.33
N LEU A 55 9.96 -11.74 -16.47
CA LEU A 55 9.86 -12.94 -15.64
C LEU A 55 8.44 -13.51 -15.73
N PRO A 56 8.29 -14.81 -16.05
CA PRO A 56 6.98 -15.44 -16.09
C PRO A 56 6.42 -15.65 -14.67
N GLN A 57 5.10 -15.85 -14.59
CA GLN A 57 4.42 -16.25 -13.36
C GLN A 57 5.11 -17.46 -12.71
N GLY A 58 5.15 -17.47 -11.38
CA GLY A 58 5.83 -18.50 -10.58
C GLY A 58 7.35 -18.34 -10.51
N SER A 59 7.95 -17.46 -11.31
CA SER A 59 9.40 -17.16 -11.26
C SER A 59 9.72 -15.82 -10.59
N VAL A 60 8.73 -14.96 -10.40
CA VAL A 60 8.94 -13.66 -9.74
C VAL A 60 9.12 -13.88 -8.24
N ALA A 61 10.34 -13.64 -7.78
CA ALA A 61 10.73 -13.58 -6.37
C ALA A 61 11.61 -12.34 -6.17
N ALA A 62 11.69 -11.82 -4.94
CA ALA A 62 12.31 -10.52 -4.69
C ALA A 62 13.75 -10.36 -5.23
N PRO A 63 14.68 -11.34 -5.10
CA PRO A 63 16.02 -11.21 -5.67
C PRO A 63 16.01 -11.07 -7.21
N LEU A 64 15.22 -11.93 -7.88
CA LEU A 64 15.11 -11.93 -9.35
C LEU A 64 14.37 -10.69 -9.87
N LEU A 65 13.38 -10.21 -9.11
CA LEU A 65 12.66 -8.97 -9.38
C LEU A 65 13.61 -7.77 -9.41
N LEU A 66 14.49 -7.67 -8.42
CA LEU A 66 15.49 -6.59 -8.35
C LEU A 66 16.59 -6.73 -9.40
N GLU A 67 17.03 -7.95 -9.71
CA GLU A 67 17.98 -8.21 -10.80
C GLU A 67 17.39 -7.78 -12.15
N ALA A 68 16.15 -8.19 -12.44
CA ALA A 68 15.44 -7.80 -13.65
C ALA A 68 15.23 -6.28 -13.73
N GLN A 69 14.88 -5.61 -12.62
CA GLN A 69 14.79 -4.15 -12.57
C GLN A 69 16.10 -3.46 -12.93
N ARG A 70 17.26 -3.96 -12.46
CA ARG A 70 18.58 -3.39 -12.77
C ARG A 70 19.02 -3.66 -14.22
N ALA A 71 18.55 -4.74 -14.83
CA ALA A 71 18.90 -5.10 -16.19
C ALA A 71 18.17 -4.25 -17.25
N VAL A 72 17.10 -3.56 -16.88
CA VAL A 72 16.32 -2.70 -17.77
C VAL A 72 16.88 -1.27 -17.75
N PRO A 73 16.91 -0.56 -18.90
CA PRO A 73 17.35 0.83 -18.96
C PRO A 73 16.59 1.73 -17.96
N PRO A 74 17.26 2.74 -17.37
CA PRO A 74 16.60 3.73 -16.52
C PRO A 74 15.43 4.42 -17.24
N GLY A 75 14.31 4.61 -16.53
CA GLY A 75 13.12 5.27 -17.07
C GLY A 75 12.12 4.34 -17.77
N CYS A 76 12.47 3.08 -18.05
CA CYS A 76 11.50 2.10 -18.52
C CYS A 76 10.44 1.82 -17.45
N ARG A 77 9.17 1.83 -17.86
CA ARG A 77 8.07 1.43 -16.99
C ARG A 77 8.12 -0.07 -16.75
N LEU A 78 8.07 -0.46 -15.47
CA LEU A 78 7.99 -1.84 -15.00
C LEU A 78 6.67 -2.05 -14.29
N TRP A 79 6.04 -3.21 -14.47
CA TRP A 79 4.84 -3.56 -13.70
C TRP A 79 4.71 -5.06 -13.47
N LEU A 80 4.10 -5.40 -12.35
CA LEU A 80 3.67 -6.75 -11.99
C LEU A 80 2.26 -6.97 -12.51
N ASN A 81 2.09 -7.96 -13.38
CA ASN A 81 0.78 -8.35 -13.91
C ASN A 81 0.29 -9.59 -13.16
N LEU A 82 -0.68 -9.40 -12.26
CA LEU A 82 -1.22 -10.44 -11.40
C LEU A 82 -2.13 -11.41 -12.18
N ASP A 83 -2.00 -12.70 -11.91
CA ASP A 83 -2.97 -13.71 -12.37
C ASP A 83 -4.37 -13.42 -11.79
N PRO A 84 -5.41 -13.26 -12.62
CA PRO A 84 -6.78 -13.06 -12.16
C PRO A 84 -7.29 -14.13 -11.17
N ALA A 85 -6.77 -15.36 -11.23
CA ALA A 85 -7.11 -16.42 -10.29
C ALA A 85 -6.60 -16.15 -8.86
N ALA A 86 -5.52 -15.38 -8.72
CA ALA A 86 -4.91 -15.04 -7.44
C ALA A 86 -5.53 -13.82 -6.75
N ARG A 87 -6.42 -13.08 -7.43
CA ARG A 87 -7.06 -11.85 -6.91
C ARG A 87 -7.75 -12.02 -5.57
N ARG A 88 -8.26 -13.23 -5.27
CA ARG A 88 -8.92 -13.53 -3.99
C ARG A 88 -8.00 -13.36 -2.77
N GLY A 89 -6.69 -13.37 -2.95
CA GLY A 89 -5.72 -13.32 -1.86
C GLY A 89 -5.67 -14.62 -1.08
N MET A 90 -5.21 -14.53 0.17
CA MET A 90 -5.03 -15.71 1.04
C MET A 90 -6.37 -16.28 1.51
N PRO A 91 -6.45 -17.59 1.77
CA PRO A 91 -7.67 -18.20 2.30
C PRO A 91 -8.00 -17.65 3.70
N GLN A 92 -9.28 -17.56 4.05
CA GLN A 92 -9.74 -16.92 5.28
C GLN A 92 -9.23 -17.63 6.56
N GLU A 93 -9.03 -18.94 6.49
CA GLU A 93 -8.46 -19.75 7.55
C GLU A 93 -6.98 -19.45 7.84
N ALA A 94 -6.28 -18.76 6.93
CA ALA A 94 -4.86 -18.43 7.04
C ALA A 94 -4.61 -16.94 7.27
N LEU A 95 -5.65 -16.13 7.53
CA LEU A 95 -5.51 -14.67 7.69
C LEU A 95 -4.46 -14.29 8.73
N ASP A 96 -4.49 -14.91 9.91
CA ASP A 96 -3.58 -14.59 11.00
C ASP A 96 -2.10 -14.89 10.69
N ASP A 97 -1.84 -15.74 9.70
CA ASP A 97 -0.48 -16.08 9.24
C ASP A 97 0.05 -15.07 8.20
N VAL A 98 -0.83 -14.25 7.62
CA VAL A 98 -0.48 -13.11 6.76
C VAL A 98 0.09 -12.00 7.64
N PRO A 99 1.36 -11.61 7.45
CA PRO A 99 1.96 -10.55 8.25
C PRO A 99 1.46 -9.18 7.80
N ILE A 100 1.62 -8.20 8.69
CA ILE A 100 1.61 -6.78 8.31
C ILE A 100 3.03 -6.22 8.39
N PHE A 101 3.28 -5.13 7.69
CA PHE A 101 4.58 -4.47 7.72
C PHE A 101 4.52 -3.21 8.57
N ALA A 102 5.57 -2.90 9.30
CA ALA A 102 5.65 -1.68 10.10
C ALA A 102 6.82 -0.81 9.64
N HIS A 103 6.52 0.44 9.27
CA HIS A 103 7.54 1.45 9.00
C HIS A 103 7.60 2.46 10.17
N PRO A 104 8.64 2.43 11.01
CA PRO A 104 8.84 3.42 12.06
C PRO A 104 9.45 4.70 11.48
N LYS A 105 8.90 5.86 11.87
CA LYS A 105 9.34 7.18 11.42
C LYS A 105 9.32 8.17 12.58
N LEU A 106 10.45 8.81 12.85
CA LEU A 106 10.51 9.90 13.82
C LEU A 106 9.86 11.16 13.23
N ILE A 107 9.02 11.81 14.02
CA ILE A 107 8.45 13.11 13.71
C ILE A 107 9.28 14.16 14.43
N LEU A 108 9.96 14.98 13.65
CA LEU A 108 10.83 16.04 14.14
C LEU A 108 10.08 17.36 14.15
N GLY A 109 10.32 18.16 15.16
CA GLY A 109 9.80 19.52 15.26
C GLY A 109 10.46 20.48 14.26
N PRO A 110 10.02 21.75 14.24
CA PRO A 110 10.52 22.75 13.28
C PRO A 110 12.03 23.00 13.34
N ASP A 111 12.66 22.70 14.48
CA ASP A 111 14.11 22.81 14.69
C ASP A 111 14.91 21.67 14.06
N GLY A 112 14.23 20.64 13.53
CA GLY A 112 14.83 19.44 12.95
C GLY A 112 15.58 18.56 13.96
N CYS A 113 15.52 18.88 15.26
CA CYS A 113 16.29 18.20 16.30
C CYS A 113 15.38 17.60 17.38
N THR A 114 14.27 18.25 17.71
CA THR A 114 13.33 17.79 18.73
C THR A 114 12.47 16.68 18.17
N VAL A 115 12.48 15.51 18.80
CA VAL A 115 11.56 14.41 18.45
C VAL A 115 10.22 14.67 19.14
N GLU A 116 9.20 14.99 18.34
CA GLU A 116 7.83 15.25 18.82
C GLU A 116 7.05 13.95 18.99
N ALA A 117 7.24 12.99 18.09
CA ALA A 117 6.54 11.71 18.12
C ALA A 117 7.30 10.62 17.37
N LEU A 118 6.90 9.38 17.59
CA LEU A 118 7.21 8.24 16.72
C LEU A 118 5.93 7.83 15.99
N GLU A 119 5.97 7.80 14.67
CA GLU A 119 4.90 7.23 13.84
C GLU A 119 5.26 5.79 13.46
N LEU A 120 4.30 4.89 13.64
CA LEU A 120 4.37 3.49 13.24
C LEU A 120 3.30 3.29 12.16
N THR A 121 3.72 3.30 10.90
CA THR A 121 2.82 3.03 9.78
C THR A 121 2.72 1.53 9.58
N TYR A 122 1.56 0.96 9.89
CA TYR A 122 1.23 -0.43 9.62
C TYR A 122 0.66 -0.53 8.21
N ILE A 123 1.26 -1.37 7.38
CA ILE A 123 0.98 -1.51 5.95
C ILE A 123 0.43 -2.91 5.71
N THR A 124 -0.64 -2.96 4.92
CA THR A 124 -1.34 -4.18 4.51
C THR A 124 -1.37 -4.27 3.00
N LEU A 125 -1.36 -5.49 2.46
CA LEU A 125 -1.46 -5.76 1.03
C LEU A 125 -2.65 -6.65 0.75
N TYR A 126 -3.44 -6.27 -0.24
CA TYR A 126 -4.46 -7.11 -0.87
C TYR A 126 -4.08 -7.31 -2.33
N ALA A 127 -4.29 -8.53 -2.83
CA ALA A 127 -3.96 -8.84 -4.21
C ALA A 127 -4.80 -8.01 -5.20
N HIS A 128 -6.05 -7.73 -4.82
CA HIS A 128 -7.00 -6.95 -5.59
C HIS A 128 -7.99 -6.30 -4.63
N ASN A 129 -8.48 -5.11 -4.97
CA ASN A 129 -9.47 -4.42 -4.13
C ASN A 129 -10.92 -4.73 -4.56
N GLY A 130 -11.19 -4.90 -5.84
CA GLY A 130 -12.56 -5.03 -6.36
C GLY A 130 -13.20 -3.70 -6.69
N ALA A 131 -14.30 -3.75 -7.46
CA ALA A 131 -14.87 -2.55 -8.05
C ALA A 131 -15.91 -1.86 -7.14
N TYR A 132 -15.88 -0.54 -7.14
CA TYR A 132 -16.94 0.29 -6.57
C TYR A 132 -18.16 0.35 -7.48
N ARG A 133 -19.36 0.36 -6.88
CA ARG A 133 -20.62 0.58 -7.59
C ARG A 133 -21.03 2.04 -7.44
N VAL A 134 -20.92 2.82 -8.51
CA VAL A 134 -21.27 4.25 -8.48
C VAL A 134 -22.80 4.41 -8.45
N GLY A 135 -23.30 5.22 -7.52
CA GLY A 135 -24.72 5.59 -7.46
C GLY A 135 -25.68 4.51 -6.97
N GLY A 136 -25.19 3.45 -6.31
CA GLY A 136 -26.02 2.39 -5.73
C GLY A 136 -26.69 1.45 -6.75
N VAL A 137 -26.64 1.78 -8.03
CA VAL A 137 -27.13 0.95 -9.14
C VAL A 137 -25.92 0.29 -9.79
N GLY A 138 -25.92 -1.05 -9.90
CA GLY A 138 -24.78 -1.85 -10.35
C GLY A 138 -24.34 -1.69 -11.82
N LEU A 139 -24.74 -0.61 -12.51
CA LEU A 139 -24.45 -0.39 -13.93
C LEU A 139 -23.03 0.12 -14.20
N ILE A 140 -22.40 0.82 -13.26
CA ILE A 140 -21.04 1.36 -13.43
C ILE A 140 -20.13 0.81 -12.33
N LYS A 141 -19.13 0.04 -12.74
CA LYS A 141 -18.04 -0.48 -11.91
C LYS A 141 -16.78 0.33 -12.22
N THR A 142 -16.11 0.84 -11.20
CA THR A 142 -14.86 1.60 -11.36
C THR A 142 -13.96 1.43 -10.14
N GLY A 143 -12.68 1.78 -10.30
CA GLY A 143 -11.71 1.86 -9.22
C GLY A 143 -11.12 0.52 -8.79
N ASP A 144 -11.41 -0.59 -9.50
CA ASP A 144 -10.72 -1.84 -9.22
C ASP A 144 -9.29 -1.84 -9.77
N HIS A 145 -8.38 -2.41 -9.01
CA HIS A 145 -6.99 -2.60 -9.40
C HIS A 145 -6.35 -3.78 -8.66
N ASP A 146 -5.31 -4.33 -9.27
CA ASP A 146 -4.42 -5.28 -8.63
C ASP A 146 -3.35 -4.51 -7.83
N GLY A 147 -2.85 -5.10 -6.75
CA GLY A 147 -1.79 -4.52 -5.91
C GLY A 147 -2.28 -3.40 -5.01
N ASP A 148 -3.23 -3.72 -4.13
CA ASP A 148 -3.87 -2.75 -3.25
C ASP A 148 -3.14 -2.64 -1.91
N TRP A 149 -2.37 -1.56 -1.77
CA TRP A 149 -1.59 -1.23 -0.59
C TRP A 149 -2.36 -0.26 0.29
N GLU A 150 -2.66 -0.70 1.51
CA GLU A 150 -3.35 0.11 2.50
C GLU A 150 -2.48 0.30 3.73
N HIS A 151 -2.78 1.35 4.51
CA HIS A 151 -2.04 1.61 5.72
C HIS A 151 -2.89 2.26 6.80
N CYS A 152 -2.40 2.21 8.03
CA CYS A 152 -2.88 3.01 9.14
C CYS A 152 -1.69 3.34 10.04
N THR A 153 -1.71 4.48 10.72
CA THR A 153 -0.51 5.00 11.39
C THR A 153 -0.79 5.28 12.85
N ALA A 154 -0.10 4.56 13.75
CA ALA A 154 -0.11 4.88 15.16
C ALA A 154 0.91 5.98 15.42
N ARG A 155 0.49 7.08 16.05
CA ARG A 155 1.40 8.09 16.60
C ARG A 155 1.57 7.81 18.09
N VAL A 156 2.81 7.61 18.53
CA VAL A 156 3.14 7.27 19.90
C VAL A 156 4.13 8.26 20.50
N HIS A 157 4.09 8.40 21.81
CA HIS A 157 5.07 9.19 22.54
C HIS A 157 6.46 8.56 22.36
N PRO A 158 7.49 9.34 21.98
CA PRO A 158 8.77 8.79 21.52
C PRO A 158 9.58 8.09 22.62
N THR A 159 9.26 8.33 23.90
CA THR A 159 9.90 7.68 25.05
C THR A 159 9.02 6.62 25.74
N THR A 160 7.78 6.94 26.11
CA THR A 160 6.90 6.01 26.83
C THR A 160 6.26 4.95 25.93
N GLY A 161 6.19 5.21 24.61
CA GLY A 161 5.44 4.39 23.67
C GLY A 161 3.93 4.42 23.90
N GLU A 162 3.41 5.43 24.62
CA GLU A 162 1.97 5.62 24.80
C GLU A 162 1.32 6.05 23.48
N LEU A 163 0.12 5.52 23.17
CA LEU A 163 -0.62 5.89 21.97
C LEU A 163 -1.20 7.30 22.10
N LEU A 164 -0.72 8.22 21.27
CA LEU A 164 -1.22 9.60 21.18
C LEU A 164 -2.42 9.71 20.24
N GLY A 165 -2.39 8.95 19.15
CA GLY A 165 -3.50 8.88 18.21
C GLY A 165 -3.27 7.84 17.12
N MET A 166 -4.32 7.57 16.36
CA MET A 166 -4.31 6.64 15.23
C MET A 166 -4.87 7.33 13.98
N TRP A 167 -4.11 7.30 12.90
CA TRP A 167 -4.58 7.64 11.57
C TRP A 167 -5.16 6.42 10.90
N TYR A 168 -6.41 6.54 10.47
CA TYR A 168 -7.10 5.58 9.63
C TYR A 168 -7.10 6.13 8.20
N ASN A 169 -6.29 5.52 7.32
CA ASN A 169 -6.24 5.92 5.91
C ASN A 169 -7.44 5.33 5.19
N ALA A 170 -8.00 6.11 4.28
CA ALA A 170 -8.94 5.61 3.29
C ALA A 170 -8.67 6.29 1.96
N HIS A 171 -8.26 5.53 0.94
CA HIS A 171 -8.08 5.96 -0.45
C HIS A 171 -7.02 7.07 -0.63
N ARG A 172 -7.33 8.31 -0.25
CA ARG A 172 -6.44 9.47 -0.32
C ARG A 172 -6.33 10.09 1.05
N CYS A 173 -5.23 10.78 1.32
CA CYS A 173 -4.98 11.44 2.60
C CYS A 173 -6.15 12.33 3.08
N ARG A 174 -6.92 12.96 2.18
CA ARG A 174 -8.08 13.81 2.52
C ARG A 174 -9.31 13.07 3.06
N ASP A 175 -9.38 11.76 2.83
CA ASP A 175 -10.55 10.93 3.12
C ASP A 175 -10.36 10.07 4.39
N GLY A 176 -9.13 10.04 4.94
CA GLY A 176 -8.81 9.44 6.23
C GLY A 176 -9.12 10.35 7.43
N CYS A 177 -8.89 9.83 8.64
CA CYS A 177 -9.10 10.58 9.88
C CYS A 177 -8.15 10.19 11.00
N TRP A 178 -7.79 11.17 11.85
CA TRP A 178 -7.13 10.91 13.13
C TRP A 178 -8.17 10.68 14.23
N VAL A 179 -7.85 9.75 15.12
CA VAL A 179 -8.57 9.50 16.37
C VAL A 179 -7.59 9.64 17.53
N ALA A 180 -7.96 10.40 18.57
CA ALA A 180 -7.13 10.57 19.76
C ALA A 180 -6.96 9.24 20.50
N GLY A 181 -5.78 8.98 21.07
CA GLY A 181 -5.40 7.71 21.69
C GLY A 181 -6.46 7.06 22.60
N PRO A 182 -7.05 7.81 23.55
CA PRO A 182 -8.11 7.29 24.43
C PRO A 182 -9.41 6.89 23.72
N GLN A 183 -9.66 7.44 22.52
CA GLN A 183 -10.86 7.21 21.71
C GLN A 183 -10.62 6.15 20.62
N VAL A 184 -9.39 5.65 20.46
CA VAL A 184 -9.08 4.63 19.47
C VAL A 184 -9.83 3.35 19.82
N PRO A 185 -10.68 2.83 18.92
CA PRO A 185 -11.46 1.62 19.16
C PRO A 185 -10.53 0.43 19.41
N ARG A 186 -10.99 -0.51 20.24
CA ARG A 186 -10.25 -1.72 20.59
C ARG A 186 -11.01 -2.96 20.20
N ASP A 187 -10.28 -3.97 19.74
CA ASP A 187 -10.83 -5.31 19.56
C ASP A 187 -11.23 -5.87 20.94
N PRO A 188 -12.51 -6.17 21.17
CA PRO A 188 -12.98 -6.65 22.48
C PRO A 188 -12.37 -7.98 22.89
N GLN A 189 -11.84 -8.77 21.95
CA GLN A 189 -11.23 -10.08 22.26
C GLN A 189 -9.77 -9.96 22.69
N THR A 190 -9.01 -9.01 22.13
CA THR A 190 -7.55 -8.94 22.31
C THR A 190 -7.04 -7.63 22.89
N GLY A 191 -7.86 -6.57 22.92
CA GLY A 191 -7.44 -5.22 23.31
C GLY A 191 -6.56 -4.51 22.26
N ARG A 192 -6.28 -5.13 21.10
CA ARG A 192 -5.55 -4.49 19.99
C ARG A 192 -6.34 -3.31 19.43
N VAL A 193 -5.65 -2.38 18.76
CA VAL A 193 -6.31 -1.32 17.98
C VAL A 193 -7.25 -1.99 16.97
N ALA A 194 -8.50 -1.56 16.89
CA ALA A 194 -9.43 -2.04 15.88
C ALA A 194 -9.40 -1.14 14.64
N ALA A 195 -9.26 -1.76 13.46
CA ALA A 195 -9.41 -1.10 12.18
C ALA A 195 -10.50 -1.82 11.38
N TYR A 196 -11.56 -1.12 11.01
CA TYR A 196 -12.64 -1.66 10.21
C TYR A 196 -12.34 -1.40 8.74
N VAL A 197 -12.21 -2.47 7.96
CA VAL A 197 -11.83 -2.42 6.55
C VAL A 197 -13.08 -2.31 5.70
N ALA A 198 -13.09 -1.32 4.82
CA ALA A 198 -14.17 -1.10 3.88
C ALA A 198 -14.24 -2.23 2.85
N LEU A 199 -15.48 -2.60 2.47
CA LEU A 199 -15.73 -3.48 1.34
C LEU A 199 -15.07 -2.92 0.07
N HIS A 200 -14.27 -3.76 -0.56
CA HIS A 200 -13.48 -3.54 -1.76
C HIS A 200 -12.27 -2.63 -1.61
N GLY A 201 -12.40 -1.31 -1.70
CA GLY A 201 -11.22 -0.43 -1.71
C GLY A 201 -10.51 -0.29 -0.37
N HIS A 202 -10.71 -1.24 0.55
CA HIS A 202 -9.95 -1.55 1.77
C HIS A 202 -9.52 -0.40 2.69
N GLY A 203 -10.08 0.80 2.50
CA GLY A 203 -9.90 1.92 3.40
C GLY A 203 -10.25 1.52 4.83
N THR A 204 -9.40 1.93 5.76
CA THR A 204 -9.53 1.63 7.17
C THR A 204 -10.30 2.73 7.89
N TYR A 205 -11.12 2.35 8.86
CA TYR A 205 -11.95 3.27 9.62
C TYR A 205 -12.02 2.88 11.10
N PRO A 206 -12.27 3.84 12.02
CA PRO A 206 -12.37 3.58 13.45
C PRO A 206 -13.73 3.00 13.89
N ARG A 207 -14.65 2.75 12.96
CA ARG A 207 -15.98 2.24 13.28
C ARG A 207 -16.60 1.47 12.11
N PRO A 208 -17.49 0.51 12.38
CA PRO A 208 -18.30 -0.11 11.34
C PRO A 208 -19.36 0.87 10.81
N GLY A 209 -20.05 0.42 9.77
CA GLY A 209 -21.15 1.12 9.13
C GLY A 209 -20.74 1.82 7.84
N ARG A 210 -21.64 2.69 7.37
CA ARG A 210 -21.43 3.45 6.13
C ARG A 210 -20.62 4.71 6.41
N VAL A 211 -19.60 4.95 5.60
CA VAL A 211 -18.85 6.21 5.56
C VAL A 211 -19.21 6.93 4.28
N LEU A 212 -19.76 8.14 4.43
CA LEU A 212 -20.31 8.89 3.32
C LEU A 212 -19.22 9.65 2.58
N ARG A 213 -19.13 9.44 1.27
CA ARG A 213 -18.12 10.08 0.41
C ARG A 213 -18.70 10.49 -0.93
N HIS A 214 -18.05 11.46 -1.57
CA HIS A 214 -18.38 11.96 -2.90
C HIS A 214 -19.88 12.21 -3.10
N PHE A 215 -20.48 13.05 -2.24
CA PHE A 215 -21.92 13.35 -2.27
C PHE A 215 -22.80 12.10 -2.31
N PHE A 216 -22.51 11.11 -1.44
CA PHE A 216 -23.22 9.83 -1.29
C PHE A 216 -23.00 8.80 -2.42
N LEU A 217 -22.19 9.09 -3.43
CA LEU A 217 -22.05 8.25 -4.63
C LEU A 217 -20.89 7.24 -4.57
N GLY A 218 -19.97 7.36 -3.60
CA GLY A 218 -18.79 6.51 -3.46
C GLY A 218 -18.56 6.07 -2.01
N ASN A 219 -19.63 5.66 -1.32
CA ASN A 219 -19.57 5.36 0.11
C ASN A 219 -18.80 4.08 0.40
N ASP A 220 -17.99 4.11 1.46
CA ASP A 220 -17.35 2.94 2.01
C ASP A 220 -18.28 2.23 3.00
N LEU A 221 -18.22 0.90 3.02
CA LEU A 221 -19.05 0.05 3.86
C LEU A 221 -18.14 -0.81 4.74
N CYS A 222 -18.13 -0.52 6.03
CA CYS A 222 -17.38 -1.25 7.04
C CYS A 222 -18.32 -2.12 7.87
N SER A 223 -17.80 -3.23 8.41
CA SER A 223 -18.58 -4.12 9.28
C SER A 223 -17.69 -4.75 10.35
N GLY A 224 -18.24 -4.96 11.54
CA GLY A 224 -17.60 -5.75 12.59
C GLY A 224 -18.01 -7.22 12.60
N ALA A 225 -18.88 -7.64 11.66
CA ALA A 225 -19.48 -8.98 11.64
C ALA A 225 -18.76 -9.97 10.69
N GLY A 226 -17.69 -9.54 10.01
CA GLY A 226 -16.91 -10.40 9.13
C GLY A 226 -15.72 -11.05 9.83
N PRO A 227 -14.84 -11.71 9.05
CA PRO A 227 -13.62 -12.28 9.60
C PRO A 227 -12.73 -11.19 10.17
N VAL A 228 -12.03 -11.50 11.26
CA VAL A 228 -11.10 -10.58 11.90
C VAL A 228 -9.69 -11.10 11.69
N TRP A 229 -8.90 -10.34 10.95
CA TRP A 229 -7.48 -10.60 10.72
C TRP A 229 -6.66 -10.03 11.88
N ARG A 230 -6.01 -10.93 12.62
CA ARG A 230 -5.12 -10.58 13.74
C ARG A 230 -3.73 -11.08 13.43
N PRO A 231 -2.91 -10.27 12.71
CA PRO A 231 -1.58 -10.70 12.31
C PRO A 231 -0.81 -11.25 13.52
N ARG A 232 -0.29 -12.46 13.38
CA ARG A 232 0.62 -13.05 14.39
C ARG A 232 2.03 -12.50 14.27
N ARG A 233 2.36 -11.97 13.09
CA ARG A 233 3.67 -11.39 12.78
C ARG A 233 3.52 -9.97 12.27
N VAL A 234 4.40 -9.09 12.74
CA VAL A 234 4.63 -7.76 12.18
C VAL A 234 6.07 -7.71 11.69
N VAL A 235 6.27 -7.47 10.40
CA VAL A 235 7.62 -7.36 9.82
C VAL A 235 8.05 -5.90 9.88
N LEU A 236 9.11 -5.63 10.65
CA LEU A 236 9.68 -4.30 10.74
C LEU A 236 10.48 -4.02 9.47
N LEU A 237 10.04 -3.03 8.70
CA LEU A 237 10.70 -2.68 7.44
C LEU A 237 12.09 -2.11 7.71
N PRO A 238 13.11 -2.47 6.90
CA PRO A 238 14.45 -1.95 7.07
C PRO A 238 14.47 -0.44 6.84
N PRO A 239 15.39 0.30 7.48
CA PRO A 239 15.57 1.72 7.21
C PRO A 239 15.85 1.95 5.72
N LEU A 240 15.23 2.98 5.14
CA LEU A 240 15.43 3.36 3.74
C LEU A 240 16.88 3.76 3.41
N HIS A 241 17.71 4.04 4.42
CA HIS A 241 19.11 4.42 4.27
C HIS A 241 20.00 3.36 3.59
N ARG A 242 19.54 2.12 3.39
CA ARG A 242 20.23 1.14 2.53
C ARG A 242 20.45 1.64 1.10
N GLU A 243 19.63 2.57 0.60
CA GLU A 243 19.88 3.20 -0.71
C GLU A 243 21.01 4.23 -0.67
N ALA A 244 21.20 4.93 0.45
CA ALA A 244 22.27 5.92 0.61
C ALA A 244 23.64 5.24 0.74
N GLU A 245 23.71 4.09 1.43
CA GLU A 245 24.94 3.30 1.52
C GLU A 245 25.27 2.56 0.21
N ALA A 246 24.25 2.06 -0.53
CA ALA A 246 24.44 1.48 -1.86
C ALA A 246 24.84 2.54 -2.91
N ALA A 247 24.29 3.76 -2.84
CA ALA A 247 24.71 4.90 -3.65
C ALA A 247 26.12 5.39 -3.27
N ALA A 248 26.48 5.36 -1.99
CA ALA A 248 27.83 5.67 -1.50
C ALA A 248 28.86 4.59 -1.87
N ALA A 249 28.42 3.34 -2.10
CA ALA A 249 29.24 2.24 -2.60
C ALA A 249 29.55 2.32 -4.12
N GLY A 250 29.11 3.37 -4.81
CA GLY A 250 29.49 3.65 -6.20
C GLY A 250 28.62 2.98 -7.28
N GLU A 251 27.48 2.39 -6.93
CA GLU A 251 26.47 2.01 -7.92
C GLU A 251 25.67 3.26 -8.32
N ALA A 252 26.19 3.99 -9.31
CA ALA A 252 25.57 5.21 -9.81
C ALA A 252 24.18 4.95 -10.40
N LEU A 253 23.13 5.27 -9.65
CA LEU A 253 21.77 5.48 -10.17
C LEU A 253 21.62 6.96 -10.51
N ALA A 254 21.29 7.24 -11.77
CA ALA A 254 21.02 8.58 -12.25
C ALA A 254 19.89 9.25 -11.42
N PRO A 255 19.99 10.54 -11.10
CA PRO A 255 18.95 11.25 -10.38
C PRO A 255 17.69 11.30 -11.25
N ILE A 256 16.58 10.75 -10.74
CA ILE A 256 15.26 10.96 -11.33
C ILE A 256 14.91 12.43 -11.12
N GLY A 257 14.66 13.11 -12.25
CA GLY A 257 14.50 14.54 -12.38
C GLY A 257 13.40 15.11 -11.49
N ALA A 258 13.75 16.21 -10.85
CA ALA A 258 12.81 17.26 -10.52
C ALA A 258 12.21 17.79 -11.84
N THR A 259 10.89 17.64 -11.96
CA THR A 259 9.96 18.53 -12.67
C THR A 259 10.48 19.29 -13.89
N ASP A 260 9.95 18.95 -15.07
CA ASP A 260 9.70 19.93 -16.13
C ASP A 260 8.75 21.02 -15.59
N CYS A 261 9.34 22.12 -15.16
CA CYS A 261 8.73 23.44 -15.19
C CYS A 261 9.73 24.39 -15.85
N HIS A 262 9.76 24.35 -17.18
CA HIS A 262 10.41 25.39 -17.98
C HIS A 262 9.77 26.75 -17.68
N GLY A 263 10.58 27.69 -17.20
CA GLY A 263 10.18 29.09 -17.06
C GLY A 263 11.12 29.98 -16.24
N SER A 264 12.44 29.82 -16.29
CA SER A 264 13.36 30.81 -15.73
C SER A 264 13.95 31.69 -16.85
N VAL A 265 13.43 32.91 -16.97
CA VAL A 265 14.10 33.99 -17.70
C VAL A 265 15.24 34.52 -16.81
N ARG A 266 16.45 34.62 -17.38
CA ARG A 266 17.64 35.16 -16.72
C ARG A 266 17.51 36.67 -16.51
N LEU A 267 17.86 37.12 -15.30
CA LEU A 267 18.20 38.51 -15.02
C LEU A 267 19.73 38.62 -15.07
N ASP A 268 20.23 39.36 -16.06
CA ASP A 268 21.40 40.24 -15.95
C ASP A 268 21.41 41.13 -17.20
N ASP A 269 21.09 42.41 -16.97
CA ASP A 269 21.71 43.61 -17.57
C ASP A 269 20.75 44.79 -17.44
N ALA A 270 21.10 45.73 -16.55
CA ALA A 270 20.48 47.04 -16.49
C ALA A 270 20.77 47.83 -17.79
N PRO A 271 19.90 48.76 -18.18
CA PRO A 271 20.24 50.15 -17.86
C PRO A 271 19.06 51.06 -17.46
N ALA A 272 19.40 51.99 -16.57
CA ALA A 272 19.02 53.40 -16.49
C ALA A 272 17.56 53.89 -16.74
N GLU A 273 17.08 54.61 -15.72
CA GLU A 273 16.23 55.82 -15.75
C GLU A 273 14.80 55.73 -16.32
N GLN A 274 13.78 55.95 -15.47
CA GLN A 274 13.08 57.24 -15.32
C GLN A 274 11.93 57.15 -14.28
N GLN A 275 11.55 58.34 -13.82
CA GLN A 275 10.73 58.73 -12.66
C GLN A 275 9.22 58.44 -12.79
N GLY A 276 8.50 58.50 -11.65
CA GLY A 276 7.04 58.71 -11.56
C GLY A 276 6.35 57.64 -10.70
N ASP A 277 6.11 57.80 -9.40
CA ASP A 277 5.16 58.68 -8.69
C ASP A 277 3.75 58.04 -8.51
N GLU A 278 3.28 58.08 -7.24
CA GLU A 278 1.91 57.87 -6.69
C GLU A 278 1.14 56.57 -7.08
N GLY A 279 0.31 55.90 -6.26
CA GLY A 279 -0.35 56.15 -4.98
C GLY A 279 -1.58 55.22 -4.89
N GLN A 280 -2.04 54.91 -3.67
CA GLN A 280 -3.38 54.36 -3.28
C GLN A 280 -3.81 52.96 -3.81
N ALA A 281 -4.08 51.97 -2.97
CA ALA A 281 -5.18 51.77 -2.00
C ALA A 281 -6.50 51.27 -2.62
N ASP A 282 -7.04 50.25 -1.93
CA ASP A 282 -8.45 49.83 -1.79
C ASP A 282 -9.09 48.68 -2.59
N SER A 283 -9.78 47.85 -1.77
CA SER A 283 -11.06 47.14 -1.98
C SER A 283 -11.08 45.86 -2.84
N LEU A 284 -11.42 44.68 -2.28
CA LEU A 284 -12.73 44.14 -1.82
C LEU A 284 -13.63 43.62 -2.96
N GLU A 285 -13.88 42.31 -2.88
CA GLU A 285 -15.11 41.55 -3.22
C GLU A 285 -15.70 41.53 -4.65
N ALA A 286 -16.11 40.31 -5.02
CA ALA A 286 -17.16 39.88 -5.97
C ALA A 286 -16.61 39.20 -7.24
N GLY A 287 -17.15 38.08 -7.72
CA GLY A 287 -18.33 37.36 -7.30
C GLY A 287 -18.46 36.03 -8.07
N LEU A 288 -19.32 35.16 -7.55
CA LEU A 288 -19.82 33.97 -8.23
C LEU A 288 -20.75 34.38 -9.38
N GLY A 289 -20.61 33.74 -10.53
CA GLY A 289 -21.52 33.94 -11.66
C GLY A 289 -21.29 32.96 -12.81
N ALA A 290 -22.06 31.87 -12.79
CA ALA A 290 -22.73 31.18 -13.90
C ALA A 290 -22.06 31.04 -15.28
N LEU A 291 -22.16 29.83 -15.87
CA LEU A 291 -22.40 29.55 -17.31
C LEU A 291 -22.66 28.02 -17.42
N SER A 292 -23.91 27.54 -17.45
CA SER A 292 -24.86 27.44 -18.58
C SER A 292 -24.42 26.52 -19.72
N LEU A 293 -25.18 25.43 -19.88
CA LEU A 293 -25.22 24.50 -21.01
C LEU A 293 -25.98 25.09 -22.21
N ALA A 294 -25.41 24.93 -23.41
CA ALA A 294 -26.04 24.75 -24.72
C ALA A 294 -24.90 24.33 -25.66
N GLY A 295 -24.98 23.38 -26.59
CA GLY A 295 -26.10 22.70 -27.23
C GLY A 295 -25.75 22.56 -28.72
N GLN A 296 -26.24 21.49 -29.36
CA GLN A 296 -26.37 21.26 -30.82
C GLN A 296 -25.14 20.73 -31.58
N HIS A 297 -25.24 19.92 -32.65
CA HIS A 297 -26.15 18.86 -33.15
C HIS A 297 -25.59 18.43 -34.53
N ALA A 298 -26.07 17.27 -35.05
CA ALA A 298 -25.96 16.70 -36.42
C ALA A 298 -24.70 15.84 -36.71
N ALA A 299 -24.77 14.52 -36.97
CA ALA A 299 -25.52 13.72 -37.97
C ALA A 299 -25.11 14.10 -39.41
N GLU A 300 -24.58 13.23 -40.27
CA GLU A 300 -25.17 12.06 -40.95
C GLU A 300 -24.06 11.24 -41.67
N ASP A 301 -24.04 9.90 -41.55
CA ASP A 301 -24.37 8.86 -42.56
C ASP A 301 -23.45 8.68 -43.79
N GLY A 302 -23.09 7.42 -44.09
CA GLY A 302 -22.57 7.03 -45.41
C GLY A 302 -21.82 5.70 -45.50
N ARG A 303 -22.50 4.67 -46.00
CA ARG A 303 -22.04 3.28 -46.27
C ARG A 303 -20.89 3.16 -47.30
N ALA A 304 -20.13 2.06 -47.20
CA ALA A 304 -19.93 1.01 -48.24
C ALA A 304 -18.47 0.53 -48.41
N ALA A 305 -18.28 -0.80 -48.32
CA ALA A 305 -17.22 -1.58 -48.99
C ALA A 305 -17.69 -1.92 -50.44
N PRO A 306 -16.91 -2.48 -51.40
CA PRO A 306 -15.82 -3.47 -51.21
C PRO A 306 -14.63 -3.48 -52.22
N GLY A 307 -13.62 -4.31 -51.92
CA GLY A 307 -12.92 -5.15 -52.90
C GLY A 307 -11.60 -4.65 -53.52
N GLY A 308 -10.63 -5.57 -53.67
CA GLY A 308 -9.64 -5.51 -54.77
C GLY A 308 -8.15 -5.68 -54.42
N SER A 309 -7.71 -6.94 -54.37
CA SER A 309 -6.47 -7.51 -54.96
C SER A 309 -5.20 -6.65 -55.21
N GLY A 310 -4.04 -7.22 -54.84
CA GLY A 310 -2.96 -7.43 -55.83
C GLY A 310 -1.52 -7.05 -55.44
N SER A 311 -0.64 -8.07 -55.47
CA SER A 311 0.83 -8.04 -55.67
C SER A 311 1.69 -7.30 -54.63
N GLY A 312 2.84 -7.78 -54.15
CA GLY A 312 3.78 -8.77 -54.68
C GLY A 312 5.18 -8.13 -54.71
N SER A 313 6.14 -8.72 -53.97
CA SER A 313 7.61 -8.54 -53.97
C SER A 313 8.10 -8.47 -52.50
N GLY A 314 8.99 -9.32 -51.97
CA GLY A 314 10.07 -10.07 -52.60
C GLY A 314 11.40 -9.47 -52.17
N TYR A 315 11.90 -9.80 -50.97
CA TYR A 315 13.33 -9.70 -50.66
C TYR A 315 13.75 -10.80 -49.69
N VAL A 316 14.86 -11.45 -50.07
CA VAL A 316 15.47 -12.65 -49.51
C VAL A 316 16.83 -12.27 -48.89
N SER A 317 17.21 -13.02 -47.84
CA SER A 317 18.58 -13.20 -47.30
C SER A 317 19.12 -12.05 -46.44
N SER A 318 19.63 -12.28 -45.22
CA SER A 318 20.60 -13.31 -44.82
C SER A 318 20.51 -13.73 -43.34
N GLY A 319 20.66 -15.04 -43.07
CA GLY A 319 21.04 -15.59 -41.75
C GLY A 319 22.52 -15.36 -41.46
N ARG A 320 23.06 -15.44 -40.23
CA ARG A 320 23.11 -16.52 -39.21
C ARG A 320 23.96 -15.99 -38.01
N PRO A 321 24.17 -16.71 -36.87
CA PRO A 321 23.48 -17.89 -36.36
C PRO A 321 23.01 -17.79 -34.89
N VAL A 322 22.04 -18.64 -34.58
CA VAL A 322 21.69 -19.14 -33.25
C VAL A 322 22.83 -20.00 -32.69
N ARG A 323 23.25 -19.75 -31.44
CA ARG A 323 24.08 -20.68 -30.66
C ARG A 323 23.22 -21.34 -29.58
N ARG A 324 23.07 -22.66 -29.66
CA ARG A 324 22.46 -23.51 -28.63
C ARG A 324 23.49 -23.88 -27.56
N LEU A 325 23.02 -23.80 -26.31
CA LEU A 325 23.26 -24.66 -25.15
C LEU A 325 24.70 -25.11 -24.85
N GLY A 326 25.28 -24.49 -23.82
CA GLY A 326 26.16 -25.15 -22.87
C GLY A 326 25.39 -25.40 -21.57
N SER A 327 25.18 -26.69 -21.25
CA SER A 327 24.62 -27.17 -19.99
C SER A 327 25.47 -26.72 -18.80
N ARG A 328 24.89 -25.99 -17.85
CA ARG A 328 25.43 -25.89 -16.49
C ARG A 328 24.36 -26.29 -15.49
N SER A 329 24.79 -27.18 -14.61
CA SER A 329 24.02 -27.89 -13.59
C SER A 329 23.20 -26.93 -12.73
N LEU A 330 21.92 -27.27 -12.56
CA LEU A 330 21.03 -26.67 -11.57
C LEU A 330 21.61 -26.93 -10.17
N LEU A 331 21.86 -25.85 -9.43
CA LEU A 331 22.03 -25.92 -7.98
C LEU A 331 20.64 -26.06 -7.36
N GLN A 332 20.38 -27.23 -6.79
CA GLN A 332 19.21 -27.47 -5.93
C GLN A 332 19.28 -26.54 -4.72
N VAL A 333 18.33 -25.62 -4.64
CA VAL A 333 18.01 -24.91 -3.39
C VAL A 333 17.03 -25.79 -2.60
N PRO A 334 17.30 -26.12 -1.33
CA PRO A 334 16.44 -27.01 -0.57
C PRO A 334 15.10 -26.35 -0.25
N SER A 335 14.01 -26.98 -0.69
CA SER A 335 12.67 -26.75 -0.18
C SER A 335 12.64 -27.10 1.31
N ARG A 336 12.49 -26.10 2.18
CA ARG A 336 12.18 -26.36 3.60
C ARG A 336 10.77 -26.93 3.68
N GLY A 337 10.71 -28.15 4.17
CA GLY A 337 9.57 -29.04 4.07
C GLY A 337 8.41 -28.66 4.97
N SER A 338 7.22 -28.76 4.39
CA SER A 338 5.99 -29.14 5.06
C SER A 338 6.18 -30.56 5.62
N SER A 339 6.05 -30.72 6.95
CA SER A 339 5.92 -32.05 7.56
C SER A 339 4.52 -32.17 8.18
N LEU A 340 3.62 -32.76 7.40
CA LEU A 340 2.43 -33.43 7.92
C LEU A 340 2.88 -34.83 8.37
N SER A 341 2.85 -35.09 9.66
CA SER A 341 3.11 -36.42 10.21
C SER A 341 1.87 -37.30 10.06
N SER A 342 2.00 -38.31 9.21
CA SER A 342 1.16 -39.51 9.20
C SER A 342 1.56 -40.44 10.34
N THR A 343 0.62 -40.89 11.17
CA THR A 343 0.74 -42.15 11.90
C THR A 343 -0.55 -42.96 11.85
N SER A 344 -0.43 -44.10 11.16
CA SER A 344 -0.98 -45.43 11.43
C SER A 344 -2.38 -45.60 12.00
N ALA A 345 -3.21 -46.29 11.22
CA ALA A 345 -4.32 -47.10 11.68
C ALA A 345 -3.83 -48.35 12.44
N ASP A 346 -4.47 -48.66 13.56
CA ASP A 346 -4.94 -49.99 13.93
C ASP A 346 -6.00 -49.85 15.04
N GLY A 347 -7.16 -50.45 14.84
CA GLY A 347 -8.34 -50.28 15.70
C GLY A 347 -8.51 -51.42 16.70
N VAL A 348 -9.14 -51.11 17.85
CA VAL A 348 -10.01 -52.01 18.63
C VAL A 348 -10.97 -51.13 19.46
N VAL A 349 -12.27 -51.47 19.42
CA VAL A 349 -13.37 -50.93 20.26
C VAL A 349 -13.52 -51.85 21.48
N PRO A 350 -13.76 -51.35 22.71
CA PRO A 350 -15.13 -51.43 23.25
C PRO A 350 -15.60 -50.28 24.18
N ALA A 351 -16.90 -50.00 24.05
CA ALA A 351 -17.95 -49.64 25.02
C ALA A 351 -17.66 -48.80 26.29
N ALA A 352 -18.37 -47.66 26.34
CA ALA A 352 -19.20 -47.10 27.41
C ALA A 352 -18.72 -47.10 28.88
N ASN A 353 -18.53 -45.89 29.43
CA ASN A 353 -19.22 -45.47 30.66
C ASN A 353 -19.15 -43.94 30.84
N GLY A 354 -20.24 -43.40 31.37
CA GLY A 354 -20.47 -41.96 31.53
C GLY A 354 -19.63 -41.29 32.62
N GLY A 355 -19.47 -39.98 32.45
CA GLY A 355 -18.89 -39.08 33.43
C GLY A 355 -18.67 -37.71 32.80
N ALA A 356 -19.60 -36.77 33.03
CA ALA A 356 -19.29 -35.35 32.86
C ALA A 356 -18.11 -34.99 33.79
N PRO A 357 -17.21 -34.09 33.37
CA PRO A 357 -17.25 -32.81 34.04
C PRO A 357 -16.87 -31.59 33.16
N ALA A 358 -17.41 -30.45 33.63
CA ALA A 358 -16.83 -29.11 33.60
C ALA A 358 -16.35 -28.55 32.26
N ALA A 359 -17.15 -27.62 31.75
CA ALA A 359 -16.70 -26.53 30.90
C ALA A 359 -15.45 -25.88 31.50
N ASN A 360 -14.31 -26.07 30.84
CA ASN A 360 -13.15 -25.23 31.01
C ASN A 360 -13.04 -24.37 29.75
N SER A 361 -13.74 -23.24 29.78
CA SER A 361 -13.56 -22.12 28.86
C SER A 361 -12.15 -21.56 29.05
N GLY A 362 -11.18 -22.16 28.38
CA GLY A 362 -9.86 -21.59 28.22
C GLY A 362 -9.95 -20.43 27.23
N CYS A 363 -10.03 -19.19 27.75
CA CYS A 363 -9.58 -18.03 27.00
C CYS A 363 -8.10 -18.23 26.66
N SER A 364 -7.80 -18.73 25.45
CA SER A 364 -6.43 -18.76 24.93
C SER A 364 -6.01 -17.32 24.67
N GLY A 365 -5.00 -16.89 25.43
CA GLY A 365 -4.63 -15.51 25.63
C GLY A 365 -4.32 -14.72 24.36
N SER A 366 -4.57 -13.42 24.48
CA SER A 366 -3.95 -12.33 23.74
C SER A 366 -2.44 -12.58 23.56
N SER A 367 -2.04 -13.22 22.46
CA SER A 367 -0.63 -13.18 22.05
C SER A 367 -0.43 -11.88 21.28
N VAL A 368 0.30 -10.94 21.90
CA VAL A 368 0.96 -9.84 21.20
C VAL A 368 1.73 -10.42 20.00
N PRO A 369 1.70 -9.79 18.81
CA PRO A 369 2.35 -10.38 17.64
C PRO A 369 3.87 -10.40 17.80
N GLU A 370 4.50 -11.37 17.17
CA GLU A 370 5.95 -11.41 17.00
C GLU A 370 6.38 -10.29 16.04
N VAL A 371 7.43 -9.56 16.40
CA VAL A 371 8.04 -8.57 15.49
C VAL A 371 9.27 -9.18 14.85
N VAL A 372 9.26 -9.26 13.52
CA VAL A 372 10.35 -9.83 12.71
C VAL A 372 11.22 -8.67 12.21
N VAL A 373 12.53 -8.73 12.46
CA VAL A 373 13.49 -7.64 12.15
C VAL A 373 14.56 -8.03 11.14
N ASP A 374 14.67 -9.32 10.83
CA ASP A 374 15.70 -9.92 9.98
C ASP A 374 15.22 -10.20 8.55
N ASP A 375 13.95 -9.92 8.25
CA ASP A 375 13.43 -10.02 6.89
C ASP A 375 14.00 -8.86 6.03
N PRO A 376 14.75 -9.15 4.95
CA PRO A 376 15.35 -8.11 4.13
C PRO A 376 14.32 -7.29 3.35
N CYS A 377 13.06 -7.77 3.23
CA CYS A 377 11.97 -7.11 2.53
C CYS A 377 12.38 -6.61 1.13
N GLU A 378 13.14 -7.43 0.39
CA GLU A 378 13.75 -7.00 -0.88
C GLU A 378 12.71 -6.50 -1.90
N TRP A 379 11.49 -7.03 -1.84
CA TRP A 379 10.35 -6.60 -2.66
C TRP A 379 10.02 -5.12 -2.49
N MET A 380 10.36 -4.50 -1.34
CA MET A 380 10.14 -3.09 -1.06
C MET A 380 10.97 -2.16 -1.98
N PHE A 381 12.10 -2.66 -2.49
CA PHE A 381 12.99 -1.89 -3.38
C PHE A 381 12.60 -2.01 -4.86
N PHE A 382 11.54 -2.75 -5.18
CA PHE A 382 10.95 -2.70 -6.51
C PHE A 382 10.24 -1.34 -6.70
N ARG A 383 10.55 -0.64 -7.79
CA ARG A 383 10.11 0.74 -8.06
C ARG A 383 9.04 0.84 -9.15
N GLY A 384 8.68 -0.29 -9.75
CA GLY A 384 7.60 -0.39 -10.74
C GLY A 384 6.21 -0.44 -10.10
N ASP A 385 5.21 -0.69 -10.94
CA ASP A 385 3.82 -0.78 -10.51
C ASP A 385 3.50 -2.19 -9.99
N TRP A 386 2.82 -2.29 -8.86
CA TRP A 386 2.14 -3.50 -8.39
C TRP A 386 0.74 -3.50 -9.01
N GLY A 387 0.54 -4.25 -10.09
CA GLY A 387 -0.66 -4.10 -10.91
C GLY A 387 -0.69 -2.74 -11.60
N THR A 388 -1.61 -1.89 -11.17
CA THR A 388 -1.73 -0.50 -11.68
C THR A 388 -1.37 0.55 -10.64
N ILE A 389 -0.90 0.14 -9.47
CA ILE A 389 -0.56 1.02 -8.35
C ILE A 389 0.95 1.12 -8.20
N GLU A 390 1.47 2.32 -7.98
CA GLU A 390 2.90 2.52 -7.76
C GLU A 390 3.36 1.80 -6.48
N ALA A 391 4.61 1.30 -6.50
CA ALA A 391 5.23 0.68 -5.33
C ALA A 391 5.10 1.54 -4.05
N PRO A 392 4.92 0.91 -2.87
CA PRO A 392 4.65 1.62 -1.62
C PRO A 392 5.71 2.67 -1.26
N ILE A 393 6.99 2.39 -1.52
CA ILE A 393 8.11 3.32 -1.27
C ILE A 393 8.00 4.64 -2.06
N ARG A 394 7.27 4.64 -3.19
CA ARG A 394 7.05 5.83 -4.02
C ARG A 394 5.83 6.63 -3.58
N GLN A 395 5.03 6.10 -2.66
CA GLN A 395 3.83 6.78 -2.18
C GLN A 395 4.19 7.76 -1.05
N ALA A 396 3.56 8.94 -1.06
CA ALA A 396 3.94 10.05 -0.18
C ALA A 396 3.81 9.72 1.31
N TRP A 397 2.85 8.87 1.69
CA TRP A 397 2.63 8.42 3.07
C TRP A 397 3.82 7.65 3.65
N PHE A 398 4.66 7.06 2.80
CA PHE A 398 5.84 6.32 3.22
C PHE A 398 6.89 7.26 3.82
N SER A 399 7.08 8.43 3.20
CA SER A 399 8.14 9.39 3.58
C SER A 399 7.65 10.60 4.38
N ARG A 400 6.35 10.91 4.32
CA ARG A 400 5.77 12.11 4.95
C ARG A 400 4.88 11.74 6.12
N ALA A 401 4.76 12.64 7.09
CA ALA A 401 3.76 12.50 8.15
C ALA A 401 2.35 12.56 7.54
N GLU A 402 1.43 11.75 8.08
CA GLU A 402 0.05 11.81 7.64
C GLU A 402 -0.55 13.17 8.01
N PRO A 403 -1.15 13.90 7.03
CA PRO A 403 -1.70 15.20 7.31
C PRO A 403 -2.82 15.01 8.33
N PRO A 404 -2.87 15.81 9.39
CA PRO A 404 -4.05 15.85 10.21
C PRO A 404 -5.15 16.49 9.40
N VAL A 405 -6.04 15.66 8.86
CA VAL A 405 -7.34 16.09 8.35
C VAL A 405 -8.28 16.28 9.55
N SER A 406 -7.83 17.09 10.49
CA SER A 406 -8.71 17.80 11.40
C SER A 406 -8.87 19.19 10.81
N ARG A 407 -10.11 19.65 10.68
CA ARG A 407 -10.48 20.90 9.99
C ARG A 407 -9.98 22.18 10.67
N THR A 408 -9.02 22.11 11.59
CA THR A 408 -8.43 23.30 12.23
C THR A 408 -6.93 23.13 12.48
N SER A 409 -6.18 24.19 12.19
CA SER A 409 -4.73 24.32 12.40
C SER A 409 -4.30 24.13 13.87
N LEU A 410 -5.23 24.28 14.81
CA LEU A 410 -5.00 24.11 16.25
C LEU A 410 -4.78 22.65 16.67
N LEU A 411 -5.41 21.69 15.99
CA LEU A 411 -5.24 20.26 16.32
C LEU A 411 -3.93 19.65 15.82
N ARG A 412 -3.17 20.38 14.99
CA ARG A 412 -1.76 20.05 14.66
C ARG A 412 -0.82 20.24 15.84
N ILE A 413 -1.12 21.21 16.71
CA ILE A 413 -0.22 21.68 17.77
C ILE A 413 -0.65 21.13 19.13
N PHE A 414 -1.96 20.98 19.37
CA PHE A 414 -2.50 20.64 20.69
C PHE A 414 -3.08 19.22 20.76
N GLY A 415 -2.40 18.23 20.19
CA GLY A 415 -2.74 16.80 20.34
C GLY A 415 -2.63 16.25 21.77
N HIS A 416 -2.70 17.11 22.78
CA HIS A 416 -2.74 16.76 24.20
C HIS A 416 -3.67 17.72 24.96
N PHE A 417 -4.52 17.12 25.80
CA PHE A 417 -5.42 17.71 26.80
C PHE A 417 -6.68 18.41 26.32
N VAL A 418 -7.79 17.66 26.28
CA VAL A 418 -8.99 18.04 27.02
C VAL A 418 -9.57 16.79 27.69
N PRO A 419 -9.50 16.62 29.02
CA PRO A 419 -10.42 15.74 29.72
C PRO A 419 -11.79 16.43 29.74
N GLU A 420 -12.84 15.73 29.29
CA GLU A 420 -14.20 16.22 29.53
C GLU A 420 -14.51 16.18 31.04
N PRO A 421 -15.19 17.20 31.57
CA PRO A 421 -15.54 17.27 32.98
C PRO A 421 -16.58 16.20 33.33
N SER A 422 -16.32 15.53 34.46
CA SER A 422 -17.16 14.62 35.28
C SER A 422 -18.54 14.23 34.78
#